data_AF-D3DJU5-F1
#
_entry.id   AF-D3DJU5-F1
#
_cell.length_a   1.000
_cell.length_b   1.000
_cell.length_c   1.000
_cell.angle_alpha   90.00
_cell.angle_beta   90.00
_cell.angle_gamma   90.00
#
_symmetry.space_group_name_H-M   'P 1'
#
loop_
_entity.id
_entity.type
_entity.pdbx_description
1 polymer ?
#
loop_
_entity_poly.entity_id
_entity_poly.type
_entity_poly.pdbx_seq_one_letter_code
_entity_poly.pdbx_strand_id
1 'polypeptide(L)'
;MSQRVKVSITAVKDLEKLVEFLEKNGANIAEFFRAMNAGKPFVFHLDTSYYSQHKQELEKLCEYQEEKAEAQSSYGLTAIMLTDALIVLLISSYFVDGLELKNVLSDLFSSSALVWSLTAIAKILLSLLIYLGFFELLHTTPVGYLFGIRFWTEGNLKVLLAFMLLPIAGIILAGSPLGKPFKVFGIFLFIFFLVASLSGVLINHYRVRLEKV
;
A
#
# COMPACT_ATOMS: atom_id res chain seq x y z
N MET A 1 6.28 -6.73 16.28
CA MET A 1 7.13 -6.82 15.07
C MET A 1 7.04 -8.25 14.58
N SER A 2 6.67 -8.47 13.34
CA SER A 2 6.87 -9.79 12.73
C SER A 2 7.37 -9.60 11.32
N GLN A 3 8.70 -9.68 11.16
CA GLN A 3 9.28 -10.03 9.87
C GLN A 3 8.77 -11.44 9.53
N ARG A 4 8.59 -11.76 8.26
CA ARG A 4 8.20 -13.11 7.84
C ARG A 4 9.29 -13.72 6.99
N VAL A 5 9.50 -15.01 7.12
CA VAL A 5 10.43 -15.79 6.30
C VAL A 5 9.59 -16.57 5.29
N LYS A 6 9.95 -16.43 4.02
CA LYS A 6 9.38 -17.23 2.94
C LYS A 6 10.13 -18.56 2.94
N VAL A 7 9.39 -19.64 3.17
CA VAL A 7 9.93 -21.00 3.18
C VAL A 7 9.39 -21.72 1.95
N SER A 8 10.31 -22.20 1.12
CA SER A 8 9.98 -23.00 -0.07
C SER A 8 10.40 -24.45 0.16
N ILE A 9 9.44 -25.34 0.35
CA ILE A 9 9.69 -26.77 0.59
C ILE A 9 10.04 -27.43 -0.74
N THR A 10 11.20 -28.08 -0.80
CA THR A 10 11.72 -28.77 -1.99
C THR A 10 11.59 -30.28 -1.89
N ALA A 11 11.70 -30.85 -0.70
CA ALA A 11 11.53 -32.28 -0.46
C ALA A 11 10.93 -32.54 0.93
N VAL A 12 10.13 -33.59 1.03
CA VAL A 12 9.47 -34.00 2.28
C VAL A 12 10.22 -35.19 2.87
N LYS A 13 10.56 -35.13 4.16
CA LYS A 13 11.18 -36.23 4.90
C LYS A 13 10.15 -36.97 5.76
N ASP A 14 9.29 -36.22 6.44
CA ASP A 14 8.22 -36.75 7.30
C ASP A 14 6.89 -36.04 6.95
N LEU A 15 6.02 -36.72 6.20
CA LEU A 15 4.81 -36.12 5.64
C LEU A 15 3.75 -35.81 6.70
N GLU A 16 3.50 -36.74 7.62
CA GLU A 16 2.42 -36.61 8.62
C GLU A 16 2.69 -35.42 9.54
N LYS A 17 3.90 -35.34 10.11
CA LYS A 17 4.26 -34.23 11.00
C LYS A 17 4.41 -32.91 10.27
N LEU A 18 4.82 -32.92 9.00
CA LEU A 18 4.88 -31.71 8.19
C LEU A 18 3.47 -31.15 7.94
N VAL A 19 2.49 -32.00 7.64
CA VAL A 19 1.09 -31.57 7.46
C VAL A 19 0.55 -30.97 8.77
N GLU A 20 0.78 -31.62 9.91
CA GLU A 20 0.38 -31.06 11.21
C GLU A 20 1.05 -29.69 11.49
N PHE A 21 2.34 -29.55 11.16
CA PHE A 21 3.05 -28.30 11.30
C PHE A 21 2.48 -27.21 10.38
N LEU A 22 2.18 -27.54 9.13
CA LEU A 22 1.61 -26.62 8.16
C LEU A 22 0.18 -26.18 8.55
N GLU A 23 -0.66 -27.09 9.03
CA GLU A 23 -2.01 -26.78 9.51
C GLU A 23 -1.99 -25.83 10.71
N LYS A 24 -1.13 -26.10 11.70
CA LYS A 24 -0.96 -25.24 12.89
C LYS A 24 -0.55 -23.82 12.53
N ASN A 25 0.16 -23.65 11.41
CA ASN A 25 0.65 -22.36 10.92
C ASN A 25 -0.25 -21.73 9.84
N GLY A 26 -1.45 -22.27 9.62
CA GLY A 26 -2.44 -21.70 8.71
C GLY A 26 -2.06 -21.80 7.23
N ALA A 27 -1.17 -22.73 6.87
CA ALA A 27 -0.82 -22.98 5.48
C ALA A 27 -1.92 -23.79 4.77
N ASN A 28 -2.10 -23.55 3.47
CA ASN A 28 -3.11 -24.23 2.67
C ASN A 28 -2.65 -25.65 2.29
N ILE A 29 -3.16 -26.65 3.01
CA ILE A 29 -2.78 -28.06 2.81
C ILE A 29 -3.19 -28.59 1.43
N ALA A 30 -4.34 -28.17 0.91
CA ALA A 30 -4.77 -28.58 -0.43
C ALA A 30 -3.80 -28.07 -1.51
N GLU A 31 -3.25 -26.87 -1.31
CA GLU A 31 -2.23 -26.29 -2.19
C GLU A 31 -0.88 -26.98 -2.05
N PHE A 32 -0.49 -27.36 -0.82
CA PHE A 32 0.70 -28.18 -0.57
C PHE A 32 0.66 -29.50 -1.34
N PHE A 33 -0.41 -30.30 -1.21
CA PHE A 33 -0.52 -31.56 -1.95
C PHE A 33 -0.54 -31.36 -3.47
N ARG A 34 -1.19 -30.28 -3.96
CA ARG A 34 -1.17 -29.93 -5.40
C ARG A 34 0.24 -29.59 -5.88
N ALA A 35 1.00 -28.81 -5.11
CA ALA A 35 2.37 -28.44 -5.45
C ALA A 35 3.30 -29.66 -5.49
N MET A 36 3.22 -30.51 -4.45
CA MET A 36 4.01 -31.73 -4.36
C MET A 36 3.72 -32.71 -5.51
N ASN A 37 2.44 -32.94 -5.84
CA ASN A 37 2.04 -33.79 -6.96
C ASN A 37 2.49 -33.24 -8.32
N ALA A 38 2.59 -31.91 -8.45
CA ALA A 38 3.09 -31.25 -9.64
C ALA A 38 4.62 -31.17 -9.72
N GLY A 39 5.35 -31.71 -8.73
CA GLY A 39 6.81 -31.59 -8.63
C GLY A 39 7.30 -30.15 -8.44
N LYS A 40 6.43 -29.26 -7.95
CA LYS A 40 6.74 -27.84 -7.70
C LYS A 40 7.00 -27.62 -6.22
N PRO A 41 7.92 -26.70 -5.86
CA PRO A 41 8.13 -26.35 -4.46
C PRO A 41 6.87 -25.69 -3.90
N PHE A 42 6.49 -26.09 -2.68
CA PHE A 42 5.41 -25.44 -1.95
C PHE A 42 5.95 -24.25 -1.16
N VAL A 43 5.31 -23.09 -1.30
CA VAL A 43 5.77 -21.85 -0.68
C VAL A 43 4.79 -21.40 0.39
N PHE A 44 5.30 -21.11 1.58
CA PHE A 44 4.50 -20.56 2.68
C PHE A 44 5.32 -19.55 3.49
N HIS A 45 4.63 -18.77 4.33
CA HIS A 45 5.24 -17.67 5.09
C HIS A 45 5.11 -17.93 6.59
N LEU A 46 6.22 -17.89 7.30
CA LEU A 46 6.27 -18.00 8.75
C LEU A 46 6.70 -16.69 9.38
N ASP A 47 6.15 -16.34 10.54
CA ASP A 47 6.66 -15.24 11.36
C ASP A 47 8.10 -15.53 11.80
N THR A 48 8.99 -14.54 11.73
CA THR A 48 10.45 -14.71 11.96
C THR A 48 10.76 -15.20 13.36
N SER A 49 10.03 -14.75 14.38
CA SER A 49 10.19 -15.24 15.75
C SER A 49 9.83 -16.72 15.86
N TYR A 50 8.73 -17.12 15.24
CA TYR A 50 8.28 -18.51 15.23
C TYR A 50 9.20 -19.40 14.40
N TYR A 51 9.63 -18.93 13.22
CA TYR A 51 10.61 -19.59 12.37
C TYR A 51 11.93 -19.81 13.11
N SER A 52 12.47 -18.79 13.78
CA SER A 52 13.72 -18.94 14.52
C SER A 52 13.63 -19.97 15.65
N GLN A 53 12.45 -20.12 16.28
CA GLN A 53 12.23 -21.11 17.33
C GLN A 53 12.08 -22.54 16.78
N HIS A 54 11.45 -22.70 15.62
CA HIS A 54 11.07 -24.01 15.06
C HIS A 54 11.92 -24.41 13.84
N LYS A 55 12.97 -23.66 13.50
CA LYS A 55 13.86 -23.93 12.35
C LYS A 55 14.42 -25.36 12.38
N GLN A 56 14.90 -25.79 13.54
CA GLN A 56 15.48 -27.13 13.70
C GLN A 56 14.43 -28.25 13.59
N GLU A 57 13.17 -27.97 13.96
CA GLU A 57 12.07 -28.90 13.76
C GLU A 57 11.77 -29.02 12.27
N LEU A 58 11.65 -27.88 11.57
CA LEU A 58 11.40 -27.83 10.14
C LEU A 58 12.47 -28.53 9.29
N GLU A 59 13.75 -28.42 9.67
CA GLU A 59 14.89 -29.13 9.02
C GLU A 59 14.80 -30.65 9.13
N LYS A 60 14.16 -31.17 10.20
CA LYS A 60 13.90 -32.60 10.38
C LYS A 60 12.73 -33.08 9.52
N LEU A 61 11.75 -32.22 9.27
CA LEU A 61 10.53 -32.55 8.55
C LEU A 61 10.68 -32.45 7.02
N CYS A 62 11.50 -31.51 6.54
CA CYS A 62 11.65 -31.26 5.11
C CYS A 62 13.02 -30.70 4.73
N GLU A 63 13.33 -30.74 3.43
CA GLU A 63 14.31 -29.87 2.79
C GLU A 63 13.59 -28.64 2.26
N TYR A 64 14.19 -27.47 2.50
CA TYR A 64 13.59 -26.20 2.13
C TYR A 64 14.65 -25.16 1.79
N GLN A 65 14.24 -24.15 1.03
CA GLN A 65 14.98 -22.91 0.83
C GLN A 65 14.33 -21.79 1.64
N GLU A 66 15.12 -21.11 2.46
CA GLU A 66 14.71 -19.89 3.15
C GLU A 66 15.05 -18.67 2.28
N GLU A 67 14.03 -17.91 1.89
CA GLU A 67 14.20 -16.54 1.45
C GLU A 67 13.74 -15.66 2.61
N LYS A 68 14.65 -14.87 3.18
CA LYS A 68 14.20 -13.75 4.01
C LYS A 68 13.32 -12.91 3.10
N ALA A 69 12.03 -12.79 3.42
CA ALA A 69 11.18 -11.86 2.70
C ALA A 69 11.90 -10.51 2.76
N GLU A 70 12.22 -9.94 1.59
CA GLU A 70 12.94 -8.67 1.54
C GLU A 70 12.18 -7.70 2.44
N ALA A 71 12.85 -7.21 3.48
CA ALA A 71 12.26 -6.21 4.35
C ALA A 71 11.85 -5.06 3.44
N GLN A 72 10.54 -4.86 3.24
CA GLN A 72 10.07 -3.80 2.36
C GLN A 72 10.64 -2.49 2.87
N SER A 73 11.47 -1.86 2.04
CA SER A 73 12.08 -0.59 2.38
C SER A 73 10.98 0.45 2.59
N SER A 74 10.83 0.94 3.82
CA SER A 74 9.89 2.02 4.14
C SER A 74 10.18 3.26 3.30
N TYR A 75 11.45 3.50 2.95
CA TYR A 75 11.88 4.55 2.03
C TYR A 75 11.35 4.32 0.61
N GLY A 76 11.46 3.09 0.09
CA GLY A 76 10.97 2.74 -1.24
C GLY A 76 9.46 2.90 -1.36
N LEU A 77 8.71 2.40 -0.38
CA LEU A 77 7.26 2.56 -0.31
C LEU A 77 6.86 4.04 -0.18
N THR A 78 7.55 4.80 0.68
CA THR A 78 7.31 6.25 0.82
C THR A 78 7.56 6.97 -0.49
N ALA A 79 8.64 6.65 -1.21
CA ALA A 79 8.95 7.25 -2.51
C ALA A 79 7.83 6.96 -3.52
N ILE A 80 7.39 5.71 -3.64
CA ILE A 80 6.29 5.32 -4.54
C ILE A 80 5.02 6.09 -4.20
N MET A 81 4.61 6.10 -2.93
CA MET A 81 3.37 6.77 -2.50
C MET A 81 3.43 8.29 -2.69
N LEU A 82 4.60 8.90 -2.49
CA LEU A 82 4.78 10.32 -2.71
C LEU A 82 4.73 10.66 -4.21
N THR A 83 5.40 9.87 -5.05
CA THR A 83 5.33 10.02 -6.51
C THR A 83 3.90 9.83 -7.00
N ASP A 84 3.17 8.85 -6.45
CA ASP A 84 1.74 8.65 -6.72
C ASP A 84 0.92 9.89 -6.40
N ALA A 85 1.08 10.43 -5.18
CA ALA A 85 0.34 11.61 -4.76
C ALA A 85 0.60 12.81 -5.68
N LEU A 86 1.85 12.99 -6.13
CA LEU A 86 2.21 14.05 -7.08
C LEU A 86 1.59 13.82 -8.45
N ILE A 87 1.68 12.60 -9.00
CA ILE A 87 1.09 12.28 -10.31
C ILE A 87 -0.43 12.45 -10.27
N VAL A 88 -1.09 11.91 -9.24
CA VAL A 88 -2.54 12.01 -9.09
C VAL A 88 -2.97 13.47 -8.90
N LEU A 89 -2.23 14.28 -8.13
CA LEU A 89 -2.50 15.71 -8.01
C LEU A 89 -2.34 16.45 -9.34
N LEU A 90 -1.33 16.11 -10.14
CA LEU A 90 -1.11 16.72 -11.45
C LEU A 90 -2.26 16.37 -12.41
N ILE A 91 -2.65 15.09 -12.46
CA ILE A 91 -3.76 14.63 -13.29
C ILE A 91 -5.06 15.31 -12.83
N SER A 92 -5.35 15.31 -11.53
CA SER A 92 -6.59 15.91 -11.03
C SER A 92 -6.64 17.42 -11.25
N SER A 93 -5.50 18.11 -11.12
CA SER A 93 -5.39 19.53 -11.46
C SER A 93 -5.61 19.76 -12.95
N TYR A 94 -4.97 18.99 -13.82
CA TYR A 94 -5.12 19.11 -15.27
C TYR A 94 -6.58 18.97 -15.71
N PHE A 95 -7.31 17.99 -15.18
CA PHE A 95 -8.73 17.82 -15.49
C PHE A 95 -9.59 18.96 -14.96
N VAL A 96 -9.42 19.35 -13.69
CA VAL A 96 -10.23 20.43 -13.09
C VAL A 96 -9.97 21.78 -13.77
N ASP A 97 -8.71 22.07 -14.08
CA ASP A 97 -8.31 23.30 -14.74
C ASP A 97 -8.73 23.29 -16.23
N GLY A 98 -8.66 22.12 -16.89
CA GLY A 98 -9.13 21.93 -18.27
C GLY A 98 -10.65 22.00 -18.46
N LEU A 99 -11.42 21.73 -17.40
CA LEU A 99 -12.87 21.99 -17.36
C LEU A 99 -13.21 23.47 -17.12
N GLU A 100 -12.19 24.32 -16.94
CA GLU A 100 -12.34 25.72 -16.55
C GLU A 100 -13.25 25.91 -15.33
N LEU A 101 -13.23 24.95 -14.39
CA LEU A 101 -14.19 24.91 -13.28
C LEU A 101 -14.15 26.20 -12.46
N LYS A 102 -12.97 26.82 -12.33
CA LYS A 102 -12.81 28.11 -11.67
C LYS A 102 -13.64 29.22 -12.33
N ASN A 103 -13.68 29.28 -13.66
CA ASN A 103 -14.45 30.29 -14.40
C ASN A 103 -15.94 30.07 -14.15
N VAL A 104 -16.41 28.84 -14.36
CA VAL A 104 -17.81 28.43 -14.11
C VAL A 104 -18.25 28.78 -12.69
N LEU A 105 -17.42 28.48 -11.69
CA LEU A 105 -17.73 28.77 -10.29
C LEU A 105 -17.65 30.27 -9.98
N SER A 106 -16.79 31.04 -10.65
CA SER A 106 -16.68 32.49 -10.46
C SER A 106 -17.91 33.22 -11.00
N ASP A 107 -18.55 32.70 -12.04
CA ASP A 107 -19.81 33.23 -12.56
C ASP A 107 -20.98 32.99 -11.59
N LEU A 108 -20.92 31.91 -10.79
CA LEU A 108 -21.95 31.54 -9.82
C LEU A 108 -21.72 32.14 -8.43
N PHE A 109 -20.46 32.37 -8.04
CA PHE A 109 -20.07 32.77 -6.70
C PHE A 109 -19.09 33.94 -6.72
N SER A 110 -19.46 35.01 -6.02
CA SER A 110 -18.62 36.23 -5.90
C SER A 110 -17.43 36.06 -4.95
N SER A 111 -17.44 35.02 -4.10
CA SER A 111 -16.39 34.79 -3.10
C SER A 111 -15.24 33.98 -3.69
N SER A 112 -14.09 34.62 -3.87
CA SER A 112 -12.87 33.96 -4.35
C SER A 112 -12.40 32.81 -3.43
N ALA A 113 -12.62 32.95 -2.12
CA ALA A 113 -12.34 31.90 -1.14
C ALA A 113 -13.24 30.67 -1.33
N LEU A 114 -14.52 30.88 -1.65
CA LEU A 114 -15.47 29.81 -1.88
C LEU A 114 -15.21 29.11 -3.22
N VAL A 115 -14.95 29.88 -4.28
CA VAL A 115 -14.53 29.35 -5.60
C VAL A 115 -13.28 28.49 -5.45
N TRP A 116 -12.27 28.98 -4.73
CA TRP A 116 -11.04 28.22 -4.48
C TRP A 116 -11.33 26.92 -3.71
N SER A 117 -12.16 26.99 -2.66
CA SER A 117 -12.49 25.83 -1.84
C SER A 117 -13.23 24.75 -2.62
N LEU A 118 -14.20 25.12 -3.45
CA LEU A 118 -14.92 24.19 -4.33
C LEU A 118 -14.00 23.59 -5.40
N THR A 119 -13.11 24.39 -5.98
CA THR A 119 -12.09 23.91 -6.93
C THR A 119 -11.13 22.92 -6.26
N ALA A 120 -10.69 23.20 -5.03
CA ALA A 120 -9.85 22.32 -4.23
C ALA A 120 -10.56 20.99 -3.90
N ILE A 121 -11.83 21.05 -3.49
CA ILE A 121 -12.66 19.86 -3.23
C ILE A 121 -12.79 19.02 -4.50
N ALA A 122 -13.03 19.63 -5.66
CA ALA A 122 -13.11 18.92 -6.93
C ALA A 122 -11.80 18.18 -7.26
N LYS A 123 -10.63 18.82 -7.03
CA LYS A 123 -9.32 18.18 -7.21
C LYS A 123 -9.15 16.97 -6.28
N ILE A 124 -9.51 17.10 -5.01
CA ILE A 124 -9.43 15.99 -4.03
C ILE A 124 -10.40 14.86 -4.40
N LEU A 125 -11.63 15.18 -4.81
CA LEU A 125 -12.62 14.20 -5.22
C LEU A 125 -12.14 13.41 -6.46
N LEU A 126 -11.59 14.10 -7.45
CA LEU A 126 -11.05 13.44 -8.63
C LEU A 126 -9.82 12.59 -8.29
N SER A 127 -8.95 13.05 -7.40
CA SER A 127 -7.85 12.24 -6.87
C SER A 127 -8.34 10.96 -6.19
N LEU A 128 -9.41 11.04 -5.40
CA LEU A 128 -10.05 9.87 -4.77
C LEU A 128 -10.57 8.89 -5.83
N LEU A 129 -11.27 9.39 -6.86
CA LEU A 129 -11.80 8.55 -7.95
C LEU A 129 -10.69 7.85 -8.72
N ILE A 130 -9.57 8.54 -9.00
CA ILE A 130 -8.41 7.92 -9.65
C ILE A 130 -7.87 6.78 -8.79
N TYR A 131 -7.63 7.02 -7.50
CA TYR A 131 -7.14 5.96 -6.63
C TYR A 131 -8.13 4.80 -6.52
N LEU A 132 -9.43 5.06 -6.34
CA LEU A 132 -10.46 4.02 -6.32
C LEU A 132 -10.41 3.17 -7.58
N GLY A 133 -10.38 3.78 -8.77
CA GLY A 133 -10.28 3.05 -10.03
C GLY A 133 -9.06 2.14 -10.10
N PHE A 134 -7.89 2.62 -9.70
CA PHE A 134 -6.67 1.80 -9.70
C PHE A 134 -6.70 0.67 -8.65
N PHE A 135 -7.21 0.93 -7.45
CA PHE A 135 -7.26 -0.09 -6.39
C PHE A 135 -8.34 -1.15 -6.64
N GLU A 136 -9.53 -0.75 -7.12
CA GLU A 136 -10.64 -1.67 -7.35
C GLU A 136 -10.44 -2.52 -8.61
N LEU A 137 -9.86 -1.95 -9.67
CA LEU A 137 -9.71 -2.65 -10.96
C LEU A 137 -8.37 -3.36 -11.12
N LEU A 138 -7.29 -2.77 -10.59
CA LEU A 138 -5.92 -3.22 -10.85
C LEU A 138 -5.17 -3.64 -9.58
N HIS A 139 -5.78 -3.47 -8.40
CA HIS A 139 -5.17 -3.74 -7.09
C HIS A 139 -3.79 -3.07 -6.93
N THR A 140 -3.67 -1.85 -7.45
CA THR A 140 -2.45 -1.07 -7.41
C THR A 140 -2.76 0.44 -7.40
N THR A 141 -1.73 1.27 -7.53
CA THR A 141 -1.77 2.71 -7.72
C THR A 141 -1.21 3.07 -9.11
N PRO A 142 -1.33 4.33 -9.58
CA PRO A 142 -0.75 4.73 -10.87
C PRO A 142 0.74 4.43 -11.02
N VAL A 143 1.57 4.81 -10.04
CA VAL A 143 3.01 4.52 -10.01
C VAL A 143 3.25 3.04 -9.78
N GLY A 144 2.49 2.42 -8.88
CA GLY A 144 2.58 0.98 -8.66
C GLY A 144 2.40 0.20 -9.97
N TYR A 145 1.41 0.56 -10.77
CA TYR A 145 1.16 -0.04 -12.08
C TYR A 145 2.36 0.11 -13.03
N LEU A 146 2.96 1.30 -13.10
CA LEU A 146 4.15 1.56 -13.94
C LEU A 146 5.36 0.71 -13.56
N PHE A 147 5.51 0.40 -12.27
CA PHE A 147 6.62 -0.42 -11.76
C PHE A 147 6.27 -1.89 -11.58
N GLY A 148 5.08 -2.33 -12.01
CA GLY A 148 4.61 -3.71 -11.82
C GLY A 148 4.46 -4.09 -10.35
N ILE A 149 4.05 -3.16 -9.51
CA ILE A 149 3.89 -3.35 -8.07
C ILE A 149 2.41 -3.46 -7.75
N ARG A 150 2.01 -4.50 -7.02
CA ARG A 150 0.65 -4.63 -6.47
C ARG A 150 0.62 -4.27 -4.99
N PHE A 151 -0.48 -3.66 -4.57
CA PHE A 151 -0.74 -3.30 -3.19
C PHE A 151 -1.77 -4.27 -2.62
N TRP A 152 -1.30 -5.21 -1.79
CA TRP A 152 -2.20 -6.04 -1.00
C TRP A 152 -2.43 -5.38 0.36
N THR A 153 -3.70 -5.12 0.66
CA THR A 153 -4.13 -4.58 1.96
C THR A 153 -5.07 -5.60 2.58
N GLU A 154 -4.61 -6.28 3.64
CA GLU A 154 -5.52 -7.03 4.53
C GLU A 154 -6.37 -6.10 5.41
N GLY A 155 -6.00 -4.81 5.46
CA GLY A 155 -6.72 -3.77 6.18
C GLY A 155 -7.87 -3.16 5.38
N ASN A 156 -8.50 -2.15 5.99
CA ASN A 156 -9.58 -1.40 5.35
C ASN A 156 -9.02 -0.47 4.26
N LEU A 157 -9.26 -0.79 2.99
CA LEU A 157 -8.88 -0.01 1.81
C LEU A 157 -9.21 1.49 1.96
N LYS A 158 -10.33 1.81 2.61
CA LYS A 158 -10.76 3.21 2.85
C LYS A 158 -9.74 3.99 3.67
N VAL A 159 -9.06 3.35 4.61
CA VAL A 159 -8.04 4.01 5.45
C VAL A 159 -6.76 4.26 4.65
N LEU A 160 -6.34 3.30 3.83
CA LEU A 160 -5.21 3.48 2.92
C LEU A 160 -5.47 4.64 1.95
N LEU A 161 -6.67 4.69 1.36
CA LEU A 161 -7.08 5.78 0.47
C LEU A 161 -7.06 7.14 1.18
N ALA A 162 -7.66 7.22 2.37
CA ALA A 162 -7.63 8.45 3.17
C ALA A 162 -6.19 8.92 3.44
N PHE A 163 -5.30 7.97 3.74
CA PHE A 163 -3.89 8.25 3.96
C PHE A 163 -3.17 8.74 2.69
N MET A 164 -3.44 8.14 1.53
CA MET A 164 -2.90 8.55 0.22
C MET A 164 -3.38 9.94 -0.23
N LEU A 165 -4.53 10.39 0.28
CA LEU A 165 -5.06 11.74 0.01
C LEU A 165 -4.45 12.83 0.89
N LEU A 166 -3.87 12.50 2.04
CA LEU A 166 -3.23 13.47 2.94
C LEU A 166 -2.17 14.35 2.25
N PRO A 167 -1.20 13.81 1.49
CA PRO A 167 -0.19 14.65 0.84
C PRO A 167 -0.83 15.56 -0.23
N ILE A 168 -1.85 15.09 -0.94
CA ILE A 168 -2.58 15.88 -1.94
C ILE A 168 -3.31 17.05 -1.27
N ALA A 169 -4.10 16.77 -0.23
CA ALA A 169 -4.79 17.79 0.56
C ALA A 169 -3.82 18.77 1.21
N GLY A 170 -2.69 18.26 1.72
CA GLY A 170 -1.63 19.04 2.33
C GLY A 170 -1.02 20.06 1.37
N ILE A 171 -0.66 19.64 0.16
CA ILE A 171 -0.11 20.51 -0.89
C ILE A 171 -1.13 21.57 -1.31
N ILE A 172 -2.39 21.19 -1.54
CA ILE A 172 -3.46 22.12 -1.92
C ILE A 172 -3.65 23.19 -0.82
N LEU A 173 -3.75 22.77 0.45
CA LEU A 173 -3.96 23.68 1.57
C LEU A 173 -2.75 24.59 1.83
N ALA A 174 -1.52 24.10 1.65
CA ALA A 174 -0.31 24.90 1.75
C ALA A 174 -0.29 26.07 0.74
N GLY A 175 -0.88 25.85 -0.45
CA GLY A 175 -1.08 26.88 -1.48
C GLY A 175 -2.31 27.76 -1.29
N SER A 176 -3.09 27.58 -0.22
CA SER A 176 -4.41 28.21 -0.08
C SER A 176 -4.37 29.74 0.11
N PRO A 177 -5.37 30.49 -0.38
CA PRO A 177 -5.54 31.91 -0.09
C PRO A 177 -6.23 32.18 1.26
N LEU A 178 -6.69 31.14 1.97
CA LEU A 178 -7.53 31.21 3.18
C LEU A 178 -6.80 31.67 4.46
N GLY A 179 -5.53 32.07 4.34
CA GLY A 179 -4.72 32.58 5.44
C GLY A 179 -3.73 31.56 6.03
N LYS A 180 -2.90 32.05 6.97
CA LYS A 180 -1.79 31.28 7.55
C LYS A 180 -2.21 29.97 8.24
N PRO A 181 -3.32 29.89 9.00
CA PRO A 181 -3.70 28.65 9.70
C PRO A 181 -3.89 27.47 8.74
N PHE A 182 -4.56 27.67 7.60
CA PHE A 182 -4.78 26.63 6.61
C PHE A 182 -3.49 26.18 5.94
N LYS A 183 -2.55 27.11 5.69
CA LYS A 183 -1.25 26.77 5.13
C LYS A 183 -0.43 25.90 6.08
N VAL A 184 -0.38 26.29 7.37
CA VAL A 184 0.31 25.52 8.41
C VAL A 184 -0.33 24.15 8.57
N PHE A 185 -1.66 24.07 8.56
CA PHE A 185 -2.37 22.80 8.60
C PHE A 185 -2.06 21.92 7.37
N GLY A 186 -1.99 22.50 6.17
CA GLY A 186 -1.59 21.78 4.96
C GLY A 186 -0.18 21.19 5.05
N ILE A 187 0.78 21.99 5.54
CA ILE A 187 2.16 21.53 5.79
C ILE A 187 2.17 20.42 6.85
N PHE A 188 1.38 20.55 7.91
CA PHE A 188 1.24 19.52 8.94
C PHE A 188 0.74 18.19 8.35
N LEU A 189 -0.30 18.20 7.50
CA LEU A 189 -0.81 16.98 6.86
C LEU A 189 0.25 16.29 6.00
N PHE A 190 1.02 17.08 5.24
CA PHE A 190 2.09 16.57 4.39
C PHE A 190 3.24 15.96 5.23
N ILE A 191 3.69 16.65 6.28
CA ILE A 191 4.74 16.14 7.18
C ILE A 191 4.24 14.90 7.92
N PHE A 192 2.99 14.90 8.40
CA PHE A 192 2.38 13.76 9.06
C PHE A 192 2.39 12.53 8.15
N PHE A 193 2.00 12.68 6.88
CA PHE A 193 2.09 11.61 5.88
C PHE A 193 3.52 11.09 5.72
N LEU A 194 4.52 11.96 5.59
CA LEU A 194 5.93 11.56 5.44
C LEU A 194 6.43 10.79 6.66
N VAL A 195 6.19 11.30 7.87
CA VAL A 195 6.62 10.66 9.12
C VAL A 195 5.93 9.31 9.32
N ALA A 196 4.63 9.23 9.07
CA ALA A 196 3.87 7.98 9.21
C ALA A 196 4.27 6.94 8.14
N SER A 197 4.65 7.36 6.93
CA SER A 197 5.16 6.46 5.88
C SER A 197 6.56 5.94 6.23
N LEU A 198 7.47 6.83 6.63
CA LEU A 198 8.86 6.50 6.96
C LEU A 198 9.00 5.63 8.23
N SER A 199 8.14 5.87 9.23
CA SER A 199 8.07 5.04 10.44
C SER A 199 7.53 3.63 10.18
N GLY A 200 7.10 3.34 8.94
CA GLY A 200 6.57 2.03 8.56
C GLY A 200 5.20 1.74 9.15
N VAL A 201 4.45 2.74 9.64
CA VAL A 201 3.08 2.55 10.15
C VAL A 201 2.18 1.94 9.07
N LEU A 202 2.34 2.34 7.81
CA LEU A 202 1.61 1.75 6.68
C LEU A 202 1.93 0.27 6.46
N ILE A 203 3.21 -0.09 6.50
CA ILE A 203 3.67 -1.46 6.31
C ILE A 203 3.24 -2.33 7.50
N ASN A 204 3.43 -1.84 8.72
CA ASN A 204 3.27 -2.60 9.95
C ASN A 204 1.83 -2.67 10.47
N HIS A 205 1.05 -1.61 10.31
CA HIS A 205 -0.29 -1.49 10.87
C HIS A 205 -1.38 -1.79 9.84
N TYR A 206 -1.18 -1.38 8.59
CA TYR A 206 -2.15 -1.60 7.51
C TYR A 206 -1.82 -2.81 6.63
N ARG A 207 -0.76 -3.55 6.98
CA ARG A 207 -0.29 -4.76 6.29
C ARG A 207 -0.18 -4.57 4.78
N VAL A 208 0.29 -3.39 4.36
CA VAL A 208 0.48 -3.07 2.95
C VAL A 208 1.68 -3.86 2.43
N ARG A 209 1.40 -4.84 1.56
CA ARG A 209 2.43 -5.63 0.88
C ARG A 209 2.63 -5.13 -0.55
N LEU A 210 3.88 -4.97 -0.94
CA LEU A 210 4.30 -4.73 -2.32
C LEU A 210 4.74 -6.06 -2.90
N GLU A 211 4.02 -6.53 -3.91
CA GLU A 211 4.43 -7.69 -4.71
C GLU A 211 4.85 -7.18 -6.09
N LYS A 212 6.06 -7.53 -6.52
CA LYS A 212 6.49 -7.33 -7.89
C LYS A 212 5.83 -8.41 -8.74
N VAL A 213 5.04 -7.99 -9.73
CA VAL A 213 4.37 -8.84 -10.72
C VAL A 213 5.35 -9.32 -11.77
#